data_AF-A0A7C5VCF6-F1
#
_entry.id   AF-A0A7C5VCF6-F1
#
_cell.length_a   1.000
_cell.length_b   1.000
_cell.length_c   1.000
_cell.angle_alpha   90.00
_cell.angle_beta   90.00
_cell.angle_gamma   90.00
#
_symmetry.space_group_name_H-M   'P 1'
#
loop_
_entity.id
_entity.type
_entity.pdbx_description
1 polymer ?
#
loop_
_entity_poly.entity_id
_entity_poly.type
_entity_poly.pdbx_seq_one_letter_code
_entity_poly.pdbx_strand_id
1 'polypeptide(L)'
;MTGKKHTEWSVMRNICWLMKNPVKTVSIVLICCLTGCRSGPGDGEIVARVGDAVLTREALARFMTWEGLKPYQENVYVERWINRELLYQEARKKKLDQNDELRWELELIEKEWMIHRLLEHTYREKIQITENEVRTYYDENQEQFRIEEDEVRAFHILTRDRSEANLARQEITAGRQFEEVARERSIGMFRNKGGDMGYVRRGDIIPELSRVLFALSEGALSNVIRSDYGFHLIKAVKKRRQGDIKDLGDVRDDIIQRLRVSRERAVYYDLLFQLQNQTKVEVEIPGAGTALDDTAEYSPRQPF
;
A
#
# COMPACT_ATOMS: atom_id res chain seq x y z
N MET A 1 29.69 -65.06 -42.32
CA MET A 1 30.56 -64.62 -43.43
C MET A 1 30.86 -63.14 -43.20
N THR A 2 32.08 -62.72 -42.82
CA THR A 2 33.23 -62.46 -43.71
C THR A 2 32.90 -61.46 -44.84
N GLY A 3 33.41 -60.22 -44.90
CA GLY A 3 34.32 -59.47 -44.02
C GLY A 3 35.33 -58.60 -44.83
N LYS A 4 35.94 -57.57 -44.20
CA LYS A 4 36.91 -56.58 -44.79
C LYS A 4 36.27 -55.57 -45.79
N LYS A 5 36.85 -54.40 -46.13
CA LYS A 5 37.81 -53.44 -45.51
C LYS A 5 37.87 -52.15 -46.39
N HIS A 6 38.03 -50.96 -45.77
CA HIS A 6 38.58 -49.70 -46.36
C HIS A 6 37.83 -49.13 -47.60
N THR A 7 38.04 -47.91 -48.14
CA THR A 7 38.85 -46.69 -47.84
C THR A 7 38.00 -45.50 -48.39
N GLU A 8 37.80 -44.31 -47.80
CA GLU A 8 38.69 -43.22 -47.35
C GLU A 8 39.23 -42.28 -48.47
N TRP A 9 39.20 -40.94 -48.24
CA TRP A 9 39.83 -39.81 -49.00
C TRP A 9 39.26 -39.42 -50.41
N SER A 10 39.38 -38.17 -50.95
CA SER A 10 39.60 -36.80 -50.42
C SER A 10 39.56 -35.69 -51.55
N VAL A 11 39.79 -34.41 -51.20
CA VAL A 11 40.20 -33.22 -52.03
C VAL A 11 39.18 -32.35 -52.83
N MET A 12 38.94 -31.16 -52.28
CA MET A 12 38.95 -29.75 -52.83
C MET A 12 39.02 -29.39 -54.35
N ARG A 13 38.69 -28.10 -54.61
CA ARG A 13 38.83 -27.24 -55.84
C ARG A 13 37.58 -27.30 -56.75
N ASN A 14 37.17 -26.24 -57.48
CA ASN A 14 37.69 -24.87 -57.73
C ASN A 14 36.45 -23.91 -57.92
N ILE A 15 36.45 -22.61 -58.26
CA ILE A 15 37.42 -21.60 -58.75
C ILE A 15 36.96 -20.16 -58.31
N CYS A 16 37.47 -19.06 -58.91
CA CYS A 16 37.12 -17.66 -58.59
C CYS A 16 37.09 -16.76 -59.85
N TRP A 17 36.26 -15.70 -59.90
CA TRP A 17 36.45 -14.56 -60.82
C TRP A 17 35.77 -13.25 -60.36
N LEU A 18 36.37 -12.09 -60.68
CA LEU A 18 35.88 -10.75 -60.33
C LEU A 18 36.37 -9.66 -61.32
N MET A 19 35.51 -8.65 -61.55
CA MET A 19 35.79 -7.27 -62.04
C MET A 19 36.37 -7.03 -63.45
N LYS A 20 35.65 -6.20 -64.22
CA LYS A 20 36.11 -4.84 -64.64
C LYS A 20 34.93 -3.96 -65.10
N ASN A 21 35.20 -2.65 -65.21
CA ASN A 21 34.27 -1.49 -65.17
C ASN A 21 34.30 -0.73 -66.54
N PRO A 22 33.62 0.42 -66.82
CA PRO A 22 32.56 1.17 -66.09
C PRO A 22 31.46 1.89 -66.95
N VAL A 23 30.60 2.71 -66.29
CA VAL A 23 29.77 3.85 -66.78
C VAL A 23 28.69 3.65 -67.87
N LYS A 24 27.41 3.82 -67.48
CA LYS A 24 26.51 4.90 -68.00
C LYS A 24 25.27 5.12 -67.11
N THR A 25 24.80 6.36 -67.07
CA THR A 25 23.74 6.87 -66.17
C THR A 25 22.33 6.67 -66.74
N VAL A 26 21.33 6.46 -65.89
CA VAL A 26 20.06 7.24 -65.82
C VAL A 26 19.30 6.83 -64.54
N SER A 27 18.63 7.79 -63.90
CA SER A 27 17.93 7.63 -62.62
C SER A 27 16.59 6.90 -62.74
N ILE A 28 16.12 6.24 -61.68
CA ILE A 28 14.69 6.17 -61.34
C ILE A 28 14.47 5.89 -59.84
N VAL A 29 13.58 6.69 -59.24
CA VAL A 29 12.89 6.55 -57.94
C VAL A 29 13.69 5.98 -56.75
N LEU A 30 14.20 6.89 -55.92
CA LEU A 30 14.44 6.61 -54.50
C LEU A 30 13.08 6.52 -53.78
N ILE A 31 12.60 5.32 -53.45
CA ILE A 31 11.42 5.16 -52.60
C ILE A 31 11.82 5.53 -51.16
N CYS A 32 11.41 6.72 -50.70
CA CYS A 32 11.47 7.06 -49.28
C CYS A 32 10.46 6.21 -48.50
N CYS A 33 10.92 5.08 -47.96
CA CYS A 33 10.18 4.30 -46.97
C CYS A 33 10.07 5.06 -45.64
N LEU A 34 9.24 6.10 -45.60
CA LEU A 34 8.77 6.77 -44.40
C LEU A 34 7.75 5.87 -43.67
N THR A 35 8.22 4.72 -43.20
CA THR A 35 7.41 3.70 -42.53
C THR A 35 8.01 3.37 -41.17
N GLY A 36 7.42 3.92 -40.12
CA GLY A 36 7.74 3.56 -38.74
C GLY A 36 8.95 4.28 -38.15
N CYS A 37 8.75 5.53 -37.70
CA CYS A 37 9.34 5.91 -36.42
C CYS A 37 8.75 4.94 -35.38
N ARG A 38 9.52 3.94 -34.98
CA ARG A 38 9.16 3.00 -33.92
C ARG A 38 9.11 3.78 -32.61
N SER A 39 7.91 4.07 -32.12
CA SER A 39 7.75 4.88 -30.91
C SER A 39 8.47 4.23 -29.74
N GLY A 40 9.43 4.97 -29.19
CA GLY A 40 10.10 4.61 -27.95
C GLY A 40 9.26 5.03 -26.74
N PRO A 41 9.80 4.93 -25.52
CA PRO A 41 9.18 5.51 -24.34
C PRO A 41 9.24 7.05 -24.38
N GLY A 42 8.41 7.67 -25.23
CA GLY A 42 8.46 9.11 -25.50
C GLY A 42 7.18 9.75 -26.09
N ASP A 43 6.11 8.98 -26.30
CA ASP A 43 4.87 9.46 -26.95
C ASP A 43 3.96 10.30 -26.02
N GLY A 44 4.27 10.37 -24.72
CA GLY A 44 3.52 11.14 -23.73
C GLY A 44 4.02 12.58 -23.59
N GLU A 45 3.11 13.50 -23.24
CA GLU A 45 3.42 14.91 -22.95
C GLU A 45 4.62 15.04 -22.00
N ILE A 46 5.65 15.78 -22.42
CA ILE A 46 6.87 15.98 -21.63
C ILE A 46 6.64 17.09 -20.60
N VAL A 47 6.80 16.75 -19.32
CA VAL A 47 6.69 17.70 -18.21
C VAL A 47 8.06 18.21 -17.75
N ALA A 48 9.10 17.36 -17.80
CA ALA A 48 10.47 17.76 -17.50
C ALA A 48 11.53 16.90 -18.21
N ARG A 49 12.78 17.39 -18.22
CA ARG A 49 13.95 16.74 -18.83
C ARG A 49 15.20 17.04 -18.01
N VAL A 50 16.05 16.02 -17.81
CA VAL A 50 17.39 16.15 -17.21
C VAL A 50 18.37 15.39 -18.11
N GLY A 51 19.02 16.11 -19.03
CA GLY A 51 19.79 15.50 -20.11
C GLY A 51 18.90 14.63 -21.01
N ASP A 52 19.25 13.36 -21.14
CA ASP A 52 18.47 12.39 -21.92
C ASP A 52 17.24 11.85 -21.17
N ALA A 53 17.21 11.95 -19.83
CA ALA A 53 16.08 11.49 -19.03
C ALA A 53 14.86 12.42 -19.18
N VAL A 54 13.66 11.82 -19.28
CA VAL A 54 12.40 12.51 -19.56
C VAL A 54 11.32 12.10 -18.58
N LEU A 55 10.65 13.08 -17.97
CA LEU A 55 9.42 12.89 -17.20
C LEU A 55 8.22 13.16 -18.11
N THR A 56 7.44 12.13 -18.42
CA THR A 56 6.14 12.29 -19.11
C THR A 56 5.02 12.55 -18.10
N ARG A 57 3.91 13.17 -18.54
CA ARG A 57 2.72 13.38 -17.70
C ARG A 57 2.15 12.07 -17.16
N GLU A 58 2.24 10.99 -17.93
CA GLU A 58 1.80 9.66 -17.52
C GLU A 58 2.69 9.07 -16.42
N ALA A 59 4.02 9.22 -16.53
CA ALA A 59 4.96 8.81 -15.49
C ALA A 59 4.80 9.64 -14.20
N LEU A 60 4.57 10.95 -14.34
CA LEU A 60 4.24 11.85 -13.22
C LEU A 60 2.92 11.45 -12.54
N ALA A 61 1.87 11.15 -13.31
CA ALA A 61 0.59 10.68 -12.78
C ALA A 61 0.74 9.35 -12.03
N ARG A 62 1.51 8.39 -12.57
CA ARG A 62 1.85 7.14 -11.87
C ARG A 62 2.60 7.40 -10.56
N PHE A 63 3.57 8.31 -10.56
CA PHE A 63 4.35 8.66 -9.37
C PHE A 63 3.50 9.35 -8.28
N MET A 64 2.67 10.34 -8.65
CA MET A 64 1.75 11.00 -7.72
C MET A 64 0.69 10.05 -7.15
N THR A 65 0.23 9.09 -7.96
CA THR A 65 -0.71 8.05 -7.51
C THR A 65 -0.05 7.10 -6.52
N TRP A 66 1.20 6.70 -6.77
CA TRP A 66 1.99 5.85 -5.87
C TRP A 66 2.29 6.51 -4.52
N GLU A 67 2.70 7.77 -4.50
CA GLU A 67 2.92 8.49 -3.23
C GLU A 67 1.59 8.95 -2.55
N GLY A 68 0.43 8.80 -3.22
CA GLY A 68 -0.90 9.09 -2.66
C GLY A 68 -1.30 10.57 -2.64
N LEU A 69 -0.85 11.37 -3.60
CA LEU A 69 -0.78 12.84 -3.48
C LEU A 69 -1.72 13.61 -4.43
N LYS A 70 -1.91 14.92 -4.15
CA LYS A 70 -2.97 15.75 -4.74
C LYS A 70 -2.47 16.58 -5.95
N PRO A 71 -3.29 16.78 -7.01
CA PRO A 71 -2.86 17.44 -8.25
C PRO A 71 -2.27 18.85 -8.12
N TYR A 72 -2.72 19.65 -7.14
CA TYR A 72 -2.25 21.03 -6.96
C TYR A 72 -0.76 21.16 -6.60
N GLN A 73 -0.07 20.04 -6.36
CA GLN A 73 1.33 19.97 -5.99
C GLN A 73 2.25 19.46 -7.13
N GLU A 74 1.75 19.33 -8.38
CA GLU A 74 2.52 18.84 -9.55
C GLU A 74 3.94 19.43 -9.65
N ASN A 75 4.09 20.75 -9.53
CA ASN A 75 5.41 21.43 -9.58
C ASN A 75 6.42 20.89 -8.55
N VAL A 76 5.97 20.51 -7.35
CA VAL A 76 6.82 19.99 -6.28
C VAL A 76 7.33 18.58 -6.62
N TYR A 77 6.52 17.78 -7.32
CA TYR A 77 6.96 16.45 -7.79
C TYR A 77 7.86 16.54 -9.02
N VAL A 78 7.64 17.53 -9.89
CA VAL A 78 8.55 17.83 -10.99
C VAL A 78 9.93 18.25 -10.46
N GLU A 79 9.98 19.16 -9.49
CA GLU A 79 11.23 19.56 -8.82
C GLU A 79 11.88 18.39 -8.06
N ARG A 80 11.11 17.60 -7.29
CA ARG A 80 11.58 16.37 -6.63
C ARG A 80 12.17 15.38 -7.64
N TRP A 81 11.53 15.18 -8.79
CA TRP A 81 12.01 14.28 -9.83
C TRP A 81 13.31 14.79 -10.45
N ILE A 82 13.38 16.07 -10.84
CA ILE A 82 14.59 16.70 -11.37
C ILE A 82 15.77 16.53 -10.39
N ASN A 83 15.55 16.82 -9.11
CA ASN A 83 16.58 16.72 -8.08
C ASN A 83 17.04 15.28 -7.83
N ARG A 84 16.13 14.29 -7.86
CA ARG A 84 16.50 12.87 -7.75
C ARG A 84 17.23 12.35 -8.98
N GLU A 85 16.84 12.79 -10.18
CA GLU A 85 17.48 12.40 -11.43
C GLU A 85 18.91 12.97 -11.54
N LEU A 86 19.12 14.24 -11.15
CA LEU A 86 20.46 14.83 -11.05
C LEU A 86 21.38 14.05 -10.10
N LEU A 87 20.86 13.64 -8.93
CA LEU A 87 21.61 12.83 -7.96
C LEU A 87 21.89 11.41 -8.49
N TYR A 88 20.94 10.79 -9.18
CA TYR A 88 21.10 9.49 -9.82
C TYR A 88 22.19 9.54 -10.92
N GLN A 89 22.17 10.56 -11.79
CA GLN A 89 23.17 10.74 -12.83
C GLN A 89 24.57 11.00 -12.26
N GLU A 90 24.72 11.76 -11.17
CA GLU A 90 26.02 11.91 -10.49
C GLU A 90 26.47 10.60 -9.81
N ALA A 91 25.57 9.81 -9.22
CA ALA A 91 25.90 8.49 -8.65
C ALA A 91 26.40 7.51 -9.73
N ARG A 92 25.73 7.47 -10.90
CA ARG A 92 26.13 6.71 -12.09
C ARG A 92 27.48 7.18 -12.64
N LYS A 93 27.72 8.49 -12.69
CA LYS A 93 29.00 9.10 -13.11
C LYS A 93 30.13 8.78 -12.12
N LYS A 94 29.83 8.68 -10.83
CA LYS A 94 30.75 8.17 -9.78
C LYS A 94 30.90 6.63 -9.80
N LYS A 95 30.17 5.92 -10.66
CA LYS A 95 30.14 4.45 -10.77
C LYS A 95 29.71 3.72 -9.50
N LEU A 96 28.86 4.33 -8.67
CA LEU A 96 28.37 3.71 -7.43
C LEU A 96 27.48 2.49 -7.72
N ASP A 97 26.98 2.37 -8.94
CA ASP A 97 26.28 1.21 -9.50
C ASP A 97 27.20 0.03 -9.89
N GLN A 98 28.53 0.17 -9.76
CA GLN A 98 29.51 -0.85 -10.14
C GLN A 98 30.10 -1.57 -8.90
N ASN A 99 29.27 -1.73 -7.85
CA ASN A 99 29.56 -2.54 -6.66
C ASN A 99 28.77 -3.86 -6.72
N ASP A 100 29.42 -4.98 -6.41
CA ASP A 100 28.78 -6.31 -6.38
C ASP A 100 27.83 -6.48 -5.18
N GLU A 101 28.11 -5.80 -4.08
CA GLU A 101 27.22 -5.70 -2.91
C GLU A 101 25.89 -5.02 -3.27
N LEU A 102 25.93 -3.85 -3.91
CA LEU A 102 24.72 -3.16 -4.40
C LEU A 102 23.97 -3.99 -5.46
N ARG A 103 24.68 -4.78 -6.28
CA ARG A 103 24.04 -5.68 -7.24
C ARG A 103 23.25 -6.78 -6.50
N TRP A 104 23.83 -7.36 -5.46
CA TRP A 104 23.16 -8.33 -4.59
C TRP A 104 21.98 -7.71 -3.83
N GLU A 105 22.10 -6.48 -3.33
CA GLU A 105 20.99 -5.73 -2.71
C GLU A 105 19.83 -5.52 -3.71
N LEU A 106 20.13 -5.09 -4.94
CA LEU A 106 19.13 -4.87 -5.99
C LEU A 106 18.45 -6.18 -6.42
N GLU A 107 19.21 -7.27 -6.54
CA GLU A 107 18.66 -8.61 -6.78
C GLU A 107 17.74 -9.08 -5.64
N LEU A 108 18.08 -8.77 -4.38
CA LEU A 108 17.25 -9.11 -3.22
C LEU A 108 15.95 -8.28 -3.23
N ILE A 109 16.04 -6.97 -3.51
CA ILE A 109 14.88 -6.09 -3.66
C ILE A 109 13.97 -6.56 -4.81
N GLU A 110 14.54 -6.99 -5.94
CA GLU A 110 13.77 -7.57 -7.05
C GLU A 110 13.05 -8.86 -6.62
N LYS A 111 13.74 -9.78 -5.95
CA LYS A 111 13.15 -11.06 -5.46
C LYS A 111 12.00 -10.81 -4.49
N GLU A 112 12.21 -10.00 -3.45
CA GLU A 112 11.16 -9.67 -2.47
C GLU A 112 9.98 -8.93 -3.11
N TRP A 113 10.24 -8.02 -4.06
CA TRP A 113 9.16 -7.35 -4.78
C TRP A 113 8.38 -8.32 -5.68
N MET A 114 9.04 -9.25 -6.38
CA MET A 114 8.37 -10.28 -7.17
C MET A 114 7.53 -11.22 -6.30
N ILE A 115 8.03 -11.61 -5.12
CA ILE A 115 7.27 -12.41 -4.13
C ILE A 115 6.04 -11.63 -3.65
N HIS A 116 6.20 -10.36 -3.27
CA HIS A 116 5.09 -9.50 -2.86
C HIS A 116 4.01 -9.39 -3.96
N ARG A 117 4.43 -9.14 -5.22
CA ARG A 117 3.52 -9.04 -6.37
C ARG A 117 2.81 -10.35 -6.70
N LEU A 118 3.47 -11.50 -6.53
CA LEU A 118 2.86 -12.82 -6.66
C LEU A 118 1.79 -13.06 -5.58
N LEU A 119 2.07 -12.69 -4.33
CA LEU A 119 1.13 -12.84 -3.22
C LEU A 119 -0.05 -11.89 -3.34
N GLU A 120 0.16 -10.61 -3.67
CA GLU A 120 -0.91 -9.64 -3.98
C GLU A 120 -1.88 -10.17 -5.05
N HIS A 121 -1.33 -10.75 -6.13
CA HIS A 121 -2.10 -11.32 -7.23
C HIS A 121 -2.88 -12.55 -6.77
N THR A 122 -2.20 -13.48 -6.11
CA THR A 122 -2.79 -14.74 -5.61
C THR A 122 -3.90 -14.49 -4.58
N TYR A 123 -3.71 -13.53 -3.66
CA TYR A 123 -4.73 -13.14 -2.68
C TYR A 123 -5.92 -12.46 -3.36
N ARG A 124 -5.69 -11.57 -4.34
CA ARG A 124 -6.75 -10.89 -5.10
C ARG A 124 -7.66 -11.87 -5.86
N GLU A 125 -7.11 -12.98 -6.33
CA GLU A 125 -7.88 -14.04 -7.01
C GLU A 125 -8.57 -14.99 -6.03
N LYS A 126 -7.89 -15.42 -4.96
CA LYS A 126 -8.37 -16.49 -4.05
C LYS A 126 -9.15 -16.00 -2.83
N ILE A 127 -9.12 -14.70 -2.50
CA ILE A 127 -9.63 -14.18 -1.21
C ILE A 127 -10.76 -13.18 -1.42
N GLN A 128 -11.98 -13.71 -1.36
CA GLN A 128 -13.22 -12.94 -1.22
C GLN A 128 -13.84 -13.28 0.14
N ILE A 129 -14.11 -12.27 0.96
CA ILE A 129 -14.81 -12.41 2.24
C ILE A 129 -16.26 -11.96 2.02
N THR A 130 -17.23 -12.81 2.36
CA THR A 130 -18.67 -12.55 2.18
C THR A 130 -19.32 -12.07 3.48
N GLU A 131 -20.40 -11.30 3.38
CA GLU A 131 -21.19 -10.89 4.56
C GLU A 131 -21.74 -12.08 5.36
N ASN A 132 -21.91 -13.26 4.74
CA ASN A 132 -22.32 -14.46 5.44
C ASN A 132 -21.21 -15.00 6.35
N GLU A 133 -19.97 -15.10 5.87
CA GLU A 133 -18.83 -15.52 6.68
C GLU A 133 -18.56 -14.53 7.84
N VAL A 134 -18.72 -13.23 7.58
CA VAL A 134 -18.61 -12.17 8.60
C VAL A 134 -19.68 -12.31 9.67
N ARG A 135 -20.93 -12.62 9.28
CA ARG A 135 -22.03 -12.92 10.21
C ARG A 135 -21.76 -14.21 11.01
N THR A 136 -21.40 -15.31 10.34
CA THR A 136 -21.08 -16.59 10.99
C THR A 136 -19.97 -16.41 12.01
N TYR A 137 -18.86 -15.75 11.64
CA TYR A 137 -17.77 -15.47 12.58
C TYR A 137 -18.24 -14.62 13.77
N TYR A 138 -19.07 -13.59 13.55
CA TYR A 138 -19.65 -12.81 14.64
C TYR A 138 -20.51 -13.67 15.59
N ASP A 139 -21.44 -14.45 15.03
CA ASP A 139 -22.39 -15.26 15.79
C ASP A 139 -21.70 -16.41 16.56
N GLU A 140 -20.63 -16.98 16.01
CA GLU A 140 -19.81 -18.02 16.67
C GLU A 140 -18.82 -17.46 17.71
N ASN A 141 -18.46 -16.17 17.63
CA ASN A 141 -17.40 -15.57 18.46
C ASN A 141 -17.89 -14.39 19.33
N GLN A 142 -19.19 -14.29 19.62
CA GLN A 142 -19.80 -13.14 20.33
C GLN A 142 -19.09 -12.77 21.65
N GLU A 143 -18.56 -13.74 22.39
CA GLU A 143 -17.78 -13.50 23.62
C GLU A 143 -16.51 -12.65 23.40
N GLN A 144 -15.87 -12.73 22.22
CA GLN A 144 -14.72 -11.87 21.87
C GLN A 144 -15.10 -10.41 21.64
N PHE A 145 -16.40 -10.13 21.51
CA PHE A 145 -16.96 -8.79 21.34
C PHE A 145 -17.69 -8.30 22.61
N ARG A 146 -17.55 -9.02 23.72
CA ARG A 146 -18.03 -8.59 25.03
C ARG A 146 -17.27 -7.36 25.51
N ILE A 147 -18.00 -6.44 26.15
CA ILE A 147 -17.49 -5.15 26.58
C ILE A 147 -16.94 -5.23 28.00
N GLU A 148 -15.67 -4.89 28.15
CA GLU A 148 -14.93 -4.99 29.42
C GLU A 148 -15.30 -3.88 30.42
N GLU A 149 -15.65 -2.68 29.93
CA GLU A 149 -15.92 -1.47 30.70
C GLU A 149 -16.99 -0.62 30.01
N ASP A 150 -17.76 0.17 30.76
CA ASP A 150 -18.72 1.13 30.19
C ASP A 150 -18.04 2.05 29.16
N GLU A 151 -18.54 2.04 27.92
CA GLU A 151 -18.03 2.85 26.80
C GLU A 151 -19.14 3.75 26.22
N VAL A 152 -18.80 4.99 25.83
CA VAL A 152 -19.75 5.96 25.26
C VAL A 152 -19.22 6.47 23.93
N ARG A 153 -19.99 6.30 22.84
CA ARG A 153 -19.68 6.99 21.58
C ARG A 153 -19.95 8.47 21.74
N ALA A 154 -18.93 9.27 21.48
CA ALA A 154 -18.94 10.68 21.84
C ALA A 154 -18.34 11.56 20.75
N PHE A 155 -18.94 12.73 20.57
CA PHE A 155 -18.41 13.79 19.70
C PHE A 155 -17.93 14.96 20.56
N HIS A 156 -16.85 15.63 20.15
CA HIS A 156 -16.16 16.67 20.91
C HIS A 156 -15.78 17.90 20.06
N ILE A 157 -15.96 19.08 20.65
CA ILE A 157 -15.42 20.36 20.18
C ILE A 157 -14.58 20.96 21.30
N LEU A 158 -13.38 21.45 20.97
CA LEU A 158 -12.54 22.29 21.83
C LEU A 158 -12.40 23.67 21.20
N THR A 159 -12.51 24.72 22.01
CA THR A 159 -12.30 26.12 21.62
C THR A 159 -11.43 26.81 22.67
N ARG A 160 -10.73 27.89 22.28
CA ARG A 160 -9.96 28.70 23.25
C ARG A 160 -10.86 29.52 24.16
N ASP A 161 -11.99 29.99 23.63
CA ASP A 161 -12.81 31.03 24.23
C ASP A 161 -14.24 30.55 24.53
N ARG A 162 -14.79 30.98 25.67
CA ARG A 162 -16.14 30.58 26.10
C ARG A 162 -17.23 31.10 25.16
N SER A 163 -16.98 32.20 24.45
CA SER A 163 -17.86 32.73 23.40
C SER A 163 -18.01 31.73 22.26
N GLU A 164 -16.91 31.21 21.72
CA GLU A 164 -16.90 30.24 20.63
C GLU A 164 -17.55 28.91 21.04
N ALA A 165 -17.30 28.43 22.26
CA ALA A 165 -18.00 27.26 22.79
C ALA A 165 -19.53 27.48 22.89
N ASN A 166 -19.98 28.66 23.31
CA ASN A 166 -21.42 28.98 23.37
C ASN A 166 -22.03 29.10 21.97
N LEU A 167 -21.33 29.73 21.02
CA LEU A 167 -21.79 29.90 19.64
C LEU A 167 -21.88 28.56 18.89
N ALA A 168 -20.85 27.71 19.01
CA ALA A 168 -20.88 26.33 18.52
C ALA A 168 -22.08 25.57 19.10
N ARG A 169 -22.37 25.73 20.40
CA ARG A 169 -23.53 25.09 21.04
C ARG A 169 -24.85 25.61 20.48
N GLN A 170 -24.97 26.92 20.26
CA GLN A 170 -26.17 27.54 19.69
C GLN A 170 -26.44 27.03 18.28
N GLU A 171 -25.42 26.95 17.41
CA GLU A 171 -25.56 26.40 16.07
C GLU A 171 -26.05 24.94 16.08
N ILE A 172 -25.43 24.08 16.91
CA ILE A 172 -25.84 22.68 17.04
C ILE A 172 -27.27 22.57 17.61
N THR A 173 -27.63 23.41 18.57
CA THR A 173 -28.98 23.43 19.18
C THR A 173 -30.03 23.95 18.19
N ALA A 174 -29.64 24.80 17.23
CA ALA A 174 -30.47 25.25 16.11
C ALA A 174 -30.59 24.22 14.96
N GLY A 175 -30.02 23.01 15.11
CA GLY A 175 -30.12 21.92 14.15
C GLY A 175 -28.96 21.81 13.16
N ARG A 176 -27.90 22.61 13.30
CA ARG A 176 -26.68 22.47 12.48
C ARG A 176 -25.91 21.21 12.87
N GLN A 177 -25.34 20.50 11.88
CA GLN A 177 -24.66 19.23 12.15
C GLN A 177 -23.41 19.44 13.01
N PHE A 178 -23.20 18.56 14.00
CA PHE A 178 -22.08 18.67 14.94
C PHE A 178 -20.75 18.62 14.20
N GLU A 179 -20.68 17.80 13.15
CA GLU A 179 -19.51 17.51 12.34
C GLU A 179 -19.09 18.67 11.42
N GLU A 180 -20.03 19.55 11.07
CA GLU A 180 -19.73 20.81 10.37
C GLU A 180 -19.13 21.82 11.35
N VAL A 181 -19.86 22.09 12.44
CA VAL A 181 -19.47 23.03 13.49
C VAL A 181 -18.12 22.62 14.11
N ALA A 182 -17.85 21.32 14.26
CA ALA A 182 -16.57 20.80 14.73
C ALA A 182 -15.43 21.01 13.72
N ARG A 183 -15.65 20.82 12.41
CA ARG A 183 -14.62 21.09 11.39
C ARG A 183 -14.30 22.58 11.30
N GLU A 184 -15.29 23.44 11.47
CA GLU A 184 -15.12 24.89 11.44
C GLU A 184 -14.45 25.42 12.72
N ARG A 185 -15.06 25.19 13.89
CA ARG A 185 -14.74 25.89 15.15
C ARG A 185 -13.79 25.12 16.08
N SER A 186 -13.66 23.79 15.95
CA SER A 186 -12.82 23.02 16.89
C SER A 186 -11.32 23.21 16.63
N ILE A 187 -10.55 23.43 17.69
CA ILE A 187 -9.08 23.36 17.70
C ILE A 187 -8.54 22.02 18.23
N GLY A 188 -9.42 21.09 18.61
CA GLY A 188 -9.04 19.77 19.15
C GLY A 188 -8.66 18.76 18.07
N MET A 189 -7.93 17.70 18.47
CA MET A 189 -7.42 16.66 17.56
C MET A 189 -8.49 16.01 16.67
N PHE A 190 -9.73 15.88 17.17
CA PHE A 190 -10.84 15.26 16.45
C PHE A 190 -11.48 16.17 15.38
N ARG A 191 -11.07 17.45 15.26
CA ARG A 191 -11.58 18.43 14.27
C ARG A 191 -11.78 17.83 12.88
N ASN A 192 -10.73 17.19 12.35
CA ASN A 192 -10.73 16.66 10.98
C ASN A 192 -11.69 15.46 10.81
N LYS A 193 -11.99 14.74 11.90
CA LYS A 193 -13.00 13.67 11.96
C LYS A 193 -14.43 14.19 12.23
N GLY A 194 -14.66 15.50 12.19
CA GLY A 194 -15.96 16.08 12.58
C GLY A 194 -16.22 16.04 14.09
N GLY A 195 -15.16 15.91 14.90
CA GLY A 195 -15.29 15.79 16.35
C GLY A 195 -15.59 14.37 16.86
N ASP A 196 -15.82 13.38 15.99
CA ASP A 196 -16.05 11.99 16.44
C ASP A 196 -14.81 11.43 17.16
N MET A 197 -14.98 11.05 18.42
CA MET A 197 -13.94 10.41 19.23
C MET A 197 -14.01 8.88 19.15
N GLY A 198 -15.04 8.32 18.52
CA GLY A 198 -15.40 6.91 18.67
C GLY A 198 -16.01 6.63 20.04
N TYR A 199 -15.96 5.37 20.47
CA TYR A 199 -16.31 4.96 21.83
C TYR A 199 -15.15 5.26 22.78
N VAL A 200 -15.44 5.94 23.89
CA VAL A 200 -14.48 6.27 24.94
C VAL A 200 -14.93 5.71 26.29
N ARG A 201 -13.97 5.14 27.02
CA ARG A 201 -14.07 4.66 28.41
C ARG A 201 -13.79 5.82 29.37
N ARG A 202 -13.93 5.59 30.68
CA ARG A 202 -13.77 6.65 31.71
C ARG A 202 -12.33 7.19 31.84
N GLY A 203 -11.33 6.39 31.49
CA GLY A 203 -9.91 6.75 31.56
C GLY A 203 -9.35 7.44 30.30
N ASP A 204 -10.03 7.33 29.15
CA ASP A 204 -9.54 7.78 27.85
C ASP A 204 -9.57 9.31 27.69
N ILE A 205 -10.32 10.00 28.55
CA ILE A 205 -10.57 11.45 28.49
C ILE A 205 -10.46 12.09 29.88
N ILE A 206 -10.10 13.37 29.92
CA ILE A 206 -9.86 14.12 31.17
C ILE A 206 -11.07 14.07 32.13
N PRO A 207 -10.87 14.10 33.47
CA PRO A 207 -11.93 13.88 34.46
C PRO A 207 -13.15 14.81 34.33
N GLU A 208 -12.95 16.04 33.85
CA GLU A 208 -13.99 17.05 33.62
C GLU A 208 -14.96 16.60 32.53
N LEU A 209 -14.44 16.00 31.45
CA LEU A 209 -15.24 15.46 30.36
C LEU A 209 -15.81 14.10 30.73
N SER A 210 -15.01 13.22 31.34
CA SER A 210 -15.42 11.88 31.79
C SER A 210 -16.63 11.95 32.74
N ARG A 211 -16.60 12.87 33.72
CA ARG A 211 -17.71 13.09 34.67
C ARG A 211 -19.00 13.54 33.98
N VAL A 212 -18.92 14.41 32.98
CA VAL A 212 -20.11 14.92 32.27
C VAL A 212 -20.60 13.92 31.22
N LEU A 213 -19.72 13.33 30.41
CA LEU A 213 -20.07 12.42 29.32
C LEU A 213 -20.90 11.24 29.81
N PHE A 214 -20.43 10.59 30.88
CA PHE A 214 -21.10 9.42 31.44
C PHE A 214 -22.39 9.77 32.19
N ALA A 215 -22.57 11.04 32.60
CA ALA A 215 -23.80 11.55 33.19
C ALA A 215 -24.86 11.99 32.14
N LEU A 216 -24.46 12.25 30.88
CA LEU A 216 -25.41 12.57 29.81
C LEU A 216 -26.29 11.37 29.41
N SER A 217 -27.52 11.66 29.03
CA SER A 217 -28.38 10.76 28.25
C SER A 217 -27.85 10.60 26.81
N GLU A 218 -28.26 9.53 26.13
CA GLU A 218 -28.01 9.38 24.70
C GLU A 218 -28.62 10.52 23.87
N GLY A 219 -27.96 10.87 22.76
CA GLY A 219 -28.28 12.04 21.92
C GLY A 219 -27.94 13.41 22.52
N ALA A 220 -27.74 13.52 23.84
CA ALA A 220 -27.68 14.80 24.54
C ALA A 220 -26.35 15.55 24.35
N LEU A 221 -26.46 16.88 24.22
CA LEU A 221 -25.35 17.84 24.12
C LEU A 221 -25.08 18.51 25.47
N SER A 222 -23.81 18.56 25.88
CA SER A 222 -23.39 19.14 27.16
C SER A 222 -23.65 20.65 27.27
N ASN A 223 -23.59 21.17 28.50
CA ASN A 223 -23.21 22.56 28.73
C ASN A 223 -21.74 22.79 28.34
N VAL A 224 -21.31 24.05 28.19
CA VAL A 224 -19.87 24.36 28.00
C VAL A 224 -19.08 23.98 29.25
N ILE A 225 -18.12 23.07 29.09
CA ILE A 225 -17.21 22.61 30.14
C ILE A 225 -15.90 23.40 30.02
N ARG A 226 -15.29 23.78 31.15
CA ARG A 226 -13.94 24.39 31.17
C ARG A 226 -12.93 23.35 31.66
N SER A 227 -11.75 23.32 31.04
CA SER A 227 -10.53 22.72 31.59
C SER A 227 -9.34 23.67 31.35
N ASP A 228 -8.13 23.25 31.69
CA ASP A 228 -6.90 23.99 31.39
C ASP A 228 -6.58 24.05 29.88
N TYR A 229 -7.18 23.16 29.08
CA TYR A 229 -7.04 23.16 27.62
C TYR A 229 -7.99 24.14 26.91
N GLY A 230 -8.96 24.73 27.63
CA GLY A 230 -9.93 25.69 27.09
C GLY A 230 -11.39 25.31 27.39
N PHE A 231 -12.28 25.53 26.42
CA PHE A 231 -13.73 25.34 26.55
C PHE A 231 -14.25 24.27 25.60
N HIS A 232 -14.97 23.30 26.16
CA HIS A 232 -15.35 22.06 25.50
C HIS A 232 -16.88 21.94 25.37
N LEU A 233 -17.32 21.34 24.28
CA LEU A 233 -18.64 20.71 24.14
C LEU A 233 -18.45 19.22 23.88
N ILE A 234 -19.33 18.41 24.47
CA ILE A 234 -19.41 16.98 24.18
C ILE A 234 -20.85 16.55 23.94
N LYS A 235 -21.06 15.63 22.99
CA LYS A 235 -22.36 15.00 22.72
C LYS A 235 -22.24 13.49 22.94
N ALA A 236 -23.05 12.93 23.82
CA ALA A 236 -23.17 11.48 23.94
C ALA A 236 -24.11 10.96 22.82
N VAL A 237 -23.71 9.91 22.10
CA VAL A 237 -24.47 9.39 20.96
C VAL A 237 -25.10 8.04 21.29
N LYS A 238 -24.29 7.04 21.65
CA LYS A 238 -24.72 5.72 22.13
C LYS A 238 -23.84 5.31 23.30
N LYS A 239 -24.43 4.67 24.31
CA LYS A 239 -23.75 4.17 25.52
C LYS A 239 -23.84 2.64 25.49
N ARG A 240 -22.77 1.96 25.89
CA ARG A 240 -22.76 0.52 26.16
C ARG A 240 -22.19 0.27 27.55
N ARG A 241 -22.62 -0.81 28.18
CA ARG A 241 -22.23 -1.19 29.53
C ARG A 241 -21.20 -2.31 29.51
N GLN A 242 -20.44 -2.42 30.59
CA GLN A 242 -19.72 -3.65 30.90
C GLN A 242 -20.66 -4.86 30.80
N GLY A 243 -20.24 -5.90 30.07
CA GLY A 243 -20.99 -7.13 29.84
C GLY A 243 -21.86 -7.14 28.58
N ASP A 244 -22.20 -5.99 27.98
CA ASP A 244 -22.88 -5.94 26.68
C ASP A 244 -22.00 -6.54 25.57
N ILE A 245 -22.60 -6.99 24.46
CA ILE A 245 -21.87 -7.40 23.23
C ILE A 245 -21.87 -6.23 22.23
N LYS A 246 -20.73 -5.92 21.62
CA LYS A 246 -20.65 -4.90 20.55
C LYS A 246 -21.46 -5.35 19.34
N ASP A 247 -22.30 -4.45 18.81
CA ASP A 247 -23.11 -4.73 17.63
C ASP A 247 -22.21 -5.10 16.43
N LEU A 248 -22.66 -6.05 15.58
CA LEU A 248 -21.93 -6.49 14.37
C LEU A 248 -21.38 -5.32 13.53
N GLY A 249 -22.15 -4.24 13.37
CA GLY A 249 -21.74 -3.08 12.56
C GLY A 249 -20.50 -2.34 13.09
N ASP A 250 -20.17 -2.46 14.37
CA ASP A 250 -19.02 -1.81 15.01
C ASP A 250 -17.75 -2.69 14.97
N VAL A 251 -17.91 -4.00 14.76
CA VAL A 251 -16.80 -4.98 14.70
C VAL A 251 -16.63 -5.59 13.30
N ARG A 252 -17.51 -5.26 12.35
CA ARG A 252 -17.55 -5.83 10.99
C ARG A 252 -16.21 -5.79 10.27
N ASP A 253 -15.57 -4.62 10.23
CA ASP A 253 -14.34 -4.43 9.46
C ASP A 253 -13.13 -5.09 10.15
N ASP A 254 -13.17 -5.17 11.50
CA ASP A 254 -12.24 -5.93 12.33
C ASP A 254 -12.34 -7.43 12.02
N ILE A 255 -13.56 -7.96 11.91
CA ILE A 255 -13.84 -9.35 11.50
C ILE A 255 -13.36 -9.62 10.08
N ILE A 256 -13.65 -8.72 9.13
CA ILE A 256 -13.16 -8.84 7.74
C ILE A 256 -11.64 -8.91 7.71
N GLN A 257 -10.94 -8.08 8.50
CA GLN A 257 -9.49 -8.10 8.57
C GLN A 257 -8.95 -9.40 9.22
N ARG A 258 -9.58 -9.91 10.27
CA ARG A 258 -9.23 -11.22 10.88
C ARG A 258 -9.41 -12.37 9.89
N LEU A 259 -10.54 -12.42 9.21
CA LEU A 259 -10.85 -13.45 8.20
C LEU A 259 -9.90 -13.35 6.98
N ARG A 260 -9.57 -12.12 6.55
CA ARG A 260 -8.55 -11.85 5.52
C ARG A 260 -7.19 -12.39 5.92
N VAL A 261 -6.63 -11.96 7.06
CA VAL A 261 -5.29 -12.37 7.52
C VAL A 261 -5.20 -13.88 7.74
N SER A 262 -6.28 -14.50 8.22
CA SER A 262 -6.38 -15.96 8.35
C SER A 262 -6.30 -16.66 6.98
N ARG A 263 -7.03 -16.17 5.96
CA ARG A 263 -7.03 -16.77 4.62
C ARG A 263 -5.77 -16.46 3.83
N GLU A 264 -5.17 -15.28 4.00
CA GLU A 264 -3.87 -14.92 3.41
C GLU A 264 -2.78 -15.88 3.91
N ARG A 265 -2.78 -16.17 5.22
CA ARG A 265 -1.89 -17.19 5.81
C ARG A 265 -2.13 -18.59 5.25
N ALA A 266 -3.38 -19.04 5.12
CA ALA A 266 -3.70 -20.35 4.56
C ALA A 266 -3.24 -20.47 3.10
N VAL A 267 -3.60 -19.50 2.26
CA VAL A 267 -3.22 -19.45 0.84
C VAL A 267 -1.71 -19.37 0.63
N TYR A 268 -0.98 -18.70 1.53
CA TYR A 268 0.48 -18.67 1.54
C TYR A 268 1.10 -20.06 1.77
N TYR A 269 0.66 -20.78 2.80
CA TYR A 269 1.19 -22.13 3.07
C TYR A 269 0.76 -23.17 2.03
N ASP A 270 -0.48 -23.10 1.53
CA ASP A 270 -0.95 -23.96 0.43
C ASP A 270 -0.07 -23.76 -0.82
N LEU A 271 0.30 -22.52 -1.14
CA LEU A 271 1.18 -22.18 -2.26
C LEU A 271 2.61 -22.69 -2.03
N LEU A 272 3.18 -22.48 -0.83
CA LEU A 272 4.52 -23.01 -0.51
C LEU A 272 4.56 -24.53 -0.60
N PHE A 273 3.58 -25.23 -0.04
CA PHE A 273 3.48 -26.68 -0.09
C PHE A 273 3.35 -27.18 -1.54
N GLN A 274 2.55 -26.51 -2.38
CA GLN A 274 2.44 -26.85 -3.80
C GLN A 274 3.78 -26.66 -4.55
N LEU A 275 4.50 -25.57 -4.30
CA LEU A 275 5.79 -25.28 -4.94
C LEU A 275 6.90 -26.24 -4.47
N GLN A 276 6.94 -26.57 -3.17
CA GLN A 276 7.88 -27.53 -2.59
C GLN A 276 7.68 -28.94 -3.16
N ASN A 277 6.43 -29.42 -3.30
CA ASN A 277 6.16 -30.72 -3.92
C ASN A 277 6.46 -30.77 -5.43
N GLN A 278 6.62 -29.61 -6.09
CA GLN A 278 6.97 -29.51 -7.52
C GLN A 278 8.47 -29.27 -7.77
N THR A 279 9.24 -28.95 -6.74
CA THR A 279 10.62 -28.47 -6.85
C THR A 279 11.54 -29.31 -5.99
N LYS A 280 12.66 -29.80 -6.54
CA LYS A 280 13.69 -30.48 -5.73
C LYS A 280 14.38 -29.44 -4.85
N VAL A 281 14.06 -29.45 -3.55
CA VAL A 281 14.75 -28.65 -2.54
C VAL A 281 15.88 -29.47 -1.93
N GLU A 282 17.09 -28.93 -1.94
CA GLU A 282 18.26 -29.49 -1.25
C GLU A 282 18.74 -28.44 -0.23
N VAL A 283 19.09 -28.88 0.98
CA VAL A 283 19.53 -27.98 2.06
C VAL A 283 20.82 -28.50 2.68
N GLU A 284 21.89 -27.73 2.52
CA GLU A 284 23.16 -27.93 3.21
C GLU A 284 23.45 -26.69 4.07
N ILE A 285 23.49 -26.86 5.40
CA ILE A 285 23.83 -25.79 6.35
C ILE A 285 25.08 -26.23 7.13
N PRO A 286 26.29 -25.81 6.70
CA PRO A 286 27.54 -26.25 7.33
C PRO A 286 27.58 -25.93 8.84
N GLY A 287 27.82 -26.96 9.65
CA GLY A 287 27.92 -26.82 11.12
C GLY A 287 26.59 -26.84 11.86
N ALA A 288 25.43 -26.82 11.18
CA ALA A 288 24.17 -27.19 11.81
C ALA A 288 24.10 -28.72 12.01
N GLY A 289 23.57 -29.15 13.16
CA GLY A 289 23.14 -30.54 13.31
C GLY A 289 21.98 -30.86 12.36
N THR A 290 21.69 -32.14 12.14
CA THR A 290 20.68 -32.62 11.17
C THR A 290 19.23 -32.43 11.63
N ALA A 291 18.94 -31.28 12.26
CA ALA A 291 17.63 -30.88 12.74
C ALA A 291 17.24 -29.54 12.09
N LEU A 292 16.87 -29.59 10.81
CA LEU A 292 15.61 -28.97 10.46
C LEU A 292 14.55 -29.87 11.10
N ASP A 293 14.03 -29.44 12.24
CA ASP A 293 12.98 -30.17 12.96
C ASP A 293 11.67 -29.97 12.20
N ASP A 294 11.08 -31.05 11.66
CA ASP A 294 9.79 -31.02 10.97
C ASP A 294 8.64 -30.50 11.87
N THR A 295 8.87 -30.44 13.19
CA THR A 295 7.96 -29.88 14.20
C THR A 295 8.30 -28.44 14.61
N ALA A 296 9.24 -27.77 13.92
CA ALA A 296 9.56 -26.35 14.11
C ALA A 296 8.39 -25.45 13.66
N GLU A 297 7.37 -25.36 14.52
CA GLU A 297 6.17 -24.55 14.33
C GLU A 297 6.57 -23.11 13.96
N TYR A 298 6.25 -22.70 12.73
CA TYR A 298 6.60 -21.38 12.21
C TYR A 298 5.87 -20.31 13.02
N SER A 299 6.54 -19.81 14.05
CA SER A 299 6.09 -18.66 14.83
C SER A 299 6.24 -17.43 13.94
N PRO A 300 5.14 -16.84 13.42
CA PRO A 300 5.24 -15.71 12.51
C PRO A 300 5.61 -14.49 13.33
N ARG A 301 6.91 -14.14 13.32
CA ARG A 301 7.37 -12.83 13.79
C ARG A 301 6.56 -11.77 13.06
N GLN A 302 5.98 -10.84 13.81
CA GLN A 302 5.06 -9.85 13.23
C GLN A 302 5.79 -8.98 12.20
N PRO A 303 5.10 -8.57 11.11
CA PRO A 303 5.66 -7.61 10.17
C PRO A 303 5.94 -6.28 10.88
N PHE A 304 6.98 -5.60 10.40
CA PHE A 304 7.37 -4.25 10.81
C PHE A 304 6.43 -3.18 10.23
#